data_AF-N6VSH8-F1
#
_entry.id   AF-N6VSH8-F1
#
_cell.length_a   1.000
_cell.length_b   1.000
_cell.length_c   1.000
_cell.angle_alpha   90.00
_cell.angle_beta   90.00
_cell.angle_gamma   90.00
#
_symmetry.space_group_name_H-M   'P 1'
#
loop_
_entity.id
_entity.type
_entity.pdbx_description
1 polymer ?
#
loop_
_entity_poly.entity_id
_entity_poly.type
_entity_poly.pdbx_seq_one_letter_code
_entity_poly.pdbx_strand_id
1 'polypeptide(L)'
;MGGILLKNIPIKYKLLGIVLALVIINLITGGLVLCVIDCMKKDAEIMNIASMERSLIKDMSKYTTMISYGEDVKNVLKEKSDMFEKNLNTLLYGDKERGIPEASGEFKDQLLKVKKLWKEYKENINVVLESSPGDPNFLEAVNYIRNNSKVLFNEQNKAVMIYQKNSEEKIELVKTIVIIMMVIAIIIGALSYYVVKVAIIAPIMDLKRMLMEVVNGNYDVKPKIKFGNDELGDLEKCFLHMINKIKELIETIDSDRKAIRKTFKELREAMDRLAKGDLTVRLEVKDKRSKAQEAFNRAVESMQNLIKSLRQEIINLNKEINALREETQRAKETAEQVADAANQVAVAATDQSNKLQDLTQEVEDTAKMAE
;
A
#
# COMPACT_ATOMS: atom_id res chain seq x y z
N MET A 1 14.96 -1.58 23.38
CA MET A 1 13.64 -1.08 23.87
C MET A 1 12.83 -0.30 22.82
N GLY A 2 13.43 0.37 21.81
CA GLY A 2 12.66 1.18 20.83
C GLY A 2 11.68 0.44 19.90
N GLY A 3 11.83 -0.89 19.72
CA GLY A 3 10.97 -1.68 18.82
C GLY A 3 9.57 -2.01 19.36
N ILE A 4 9.26 -1.68 20.62
CA ILE A 4 7.97 -2.00 21.27
C ILE A 4 6.99 -0.84 21.16
N LEU A 5 7.44 0.41 21.31
CA LEU A 5 6.58 1.60 21.30
C LEU A 5 5.96 1.89 19.92
N LEU A 6 6.66 1.56 18.84
CA LEU A 6 6.16 1.81 17.48
C LEU A 6 5.09 0.82 17.04
N LYS A 7 4.92 -0.34 17.71
CA LYS A 7 4.03 -1.39 17.19
C LYS A 7 2.54 -1.06 17.24
N ASN A 8 2.12 -0.12 18.09
CA ASN A 8 0.72 0.25 18.25
C ASN A 8 0.36 1.54 17.50
N ILE A 9 1.31 2.14 16.78
CA ILE A 9 1.09 3.39 16.07
C ILE A 9 0.68 3.07 14.62
N PRO A 10 -0.43 3.63 14.12
CA PRO A 10 -0.81 3.51 12.71
C PRO A 10 0.33 3.97 11.79
N ILE A 11 0.50 3.28 10.65
CA ILE A 11 1.61 3.50 9.71
C ILE A 11 1.63 4.94 9.19
N LYS A 12 0.45 5.53 8.98
CA LYS A 12 0.32 6.93 8.56
C LYS A 12 1.02 7.90 9.52
N TYR A 13 0.89 7.70 10.84
CA TYR A 13 1.49 8.59 11.83
C TYR A 13 2.99 8.34 12.00
N LYS A 14 3.45 7.10 11.81
CA LYS A 14 4.89 6.79 11.77
C LYS A 14 5.58 7.54 10.64
N LEU A 15 5.04 7.44 9.42
CA LEU A 15 5.59 8.10 8.24
C LEU A 15 5.50 9.62 8.35
N LEU A 16 4.35 10.14 8.77
CA LEU A 16 4.17 11.58 8.98
C LEU A 16 5.14 12.12 10.04
N GLY A 17 5.33 11.41 11.15
CA GLY A 17 6.27 11.79 12.20
C GLY A 17 7.72 11.84 11.72
N ILE A 18 8.14 10.84 10.92
CA ILE A 18 9.47 10.81 10.29
C ILE A 18 9.67 12.02 9.37
N VAL A 19 8.70 12.27 8.47
CA VAL A 19 8.78 13.38 7.51
C VAL A 19 8.78 14.73 8.24
N LEU A 20 7.89 14.92 9.22
CA LEU A 20 7.84 16.15 10.00
C LEU A 20 9.13 16.38 10.78
N ALA A 21 9.70 15.36 11.42
CA ALA A 21 10.97 15.49 12.13
C ALA A 21 12.09 15.95 11.19
N LEU A 22 12.17 15.37 9.99
CA LEU A 22 13.16 15.76 8.97
C LEU A 22 12.90 17.17 8.41
N VAL A 23 11.65 17.59 8.23
CA VAL A 23 11.34 18.94 7.76
C VAL A 23 11.67 19.97 8.84
N ILE A 24 11.27 19.73 10.09
CA ILE A 24 11.50 20.63 11.22
C ILE A 24 13.00 20.87 11.43
N ILE A 25 13.82 19.82 11.42
CA ILE A 25 15.28 19.99 11.60
C ILE A 25 15.90 20.81 10.46
N ASN A 26 15.43 20.64 9.22
CA ASN A 26 15.90 21.43 8.08
C ASN A 26 15.46 22.89 8.17
N LEU A 27 14.21 23.16 8.59
CA LEU A 27 13.72 24.52 8.80
C LEU A 27 14.47 25.25 9.91
N ILE A 28 14.73 24.57 11.04
CA ILE A 28 15.52 25.12 12.14
C ILE A 28 16.95 25.43 11.67
N THR A 29 17.58 24.48 10.98
CA THR A 29 18.95 24.65 10.46
C THR A 29 19.03 25.80 9.47
N GLY A 30 18.11 25.86 8.50
CA GLY A 30 18.03 26.94 7.52
C GLY A 30 17.77 28.30 8.16
N GLY A 31 16.84 28.38 9.11
CA GLY A 31 16.56 29.60 9.86
C GLY A 31 17.76 30.10 10.66
N LEU A 32 18.49 29.18 11.31
CA LEU A 32 19.73 29.51 12.01
C LEU A 32 20.78 30.08 11.05
N VAL A 33 20.98 29.45 9.89
CA VAL A 33 21.93 29.94 8.86
C VAL A 33 21.55 31.34 8.37
N LEU A 34 20.27 31.60 8.11
CA LEU A 34 19.81 32.94 7.70
C LEU A 34 20.06 34.00 8.78
N CYS A 35 19.75 33.67 10.04
CA CYS A 35 20.01 34.55 11.19
C CYS A 35 21.51 34.90 11.30
N VAL A 36 22.38 33.92 11.05
CA VAL A 36 23.84 34.09 11.07
C VAL A 36 24.30 34.98 9.93
N ILE A 37 23.78 34.80 8.73
CA ILE A 37 24.12 35.66 7.57
C ILE A 37 23.77 37.12 7.87
N ASP A 38 22.60 37.38 8.46
CA ASP A 38 22.20 38.74 8.82
C ASP A 38 23.03 39.31 9.99
N CYS A 39 23.47 38.47 10.92
CA CYS A 39 24.43 38.85 11.95
C CYS A 39 25.80 39.23 11.33
N MET A 40 26.30 38.43 10.39
CA MET A 40 27.57 38.67 9.70
C MET A 40 27.58 39.97 8.89
N LYS A 41 26.45 40.35 8.26
CA LYS A 41 26.32 41.63 7.56
C LYS A 41 26.53 42.81 8.52
N LYS A 42 25.93 42.75 9.73
CA LYS A 42 26.07 43.79 10.75
C LYS A 42 27.49 43.85 11.30
N ASP A 43 28.09 42.70 11.57
CA ASP A 43 29.48 42.61 12.04
C ASP A 43 30.47 43.19 10.99
N ALA A 44 30.23 42.97 9.70
CA ALA A 44 31.02 43.54 8.62
C ALA A 44 30.93 45.07 8.57
N GLU A 45 29.76 45.65 8.81
CA GLU A 45 29.57 47.10 8.85
C GLU A 45 30.31 47.74 10.04
N ILE A 46 30.20 47.14 11.23
CA ILE A 46 30.94 47.59 12.42
C ILE A 46 32.45 47.51 12.17
N MET A 47 32.93 46.42 11.57
CA MET A 47 34.33 46.24 11.23
C MET A 47 34.84 47.29 10.25
N ASN A 48 34.00 47.67 9.27
CA ASN A 48 34.33 48.72 8.31
C ASN A 48 34.45 50.09 8.99
N ILE A 49 33.48 50.47 9.84
CA ILE A 49 33.54 51.73 10.61
C ILE A 49 34.78 51.75 11.50
N ALA A 50 35.01 50.71 12.29
CA ALA A 50 36.15 50.64 13.21
C ALA A 50 37.50 50.65 12.46
N SER A 51 37.55 50.10 11.24
CA SER A 51 38.72 50.19 10.37
C SER A 51 38.92 51.57 9.77
N MET A 52 37.83 52.27 9.41
CA MET A 52 37.87 53.64 8.91
C MET A 52 38.43 54.60 9.94
N GLU A 53 38.10 54.45 11.22
CA GLU A 53 38.67 55.23 12.33
C GLU A 53 40.20 55.21 12.34
N ARG A 54 40.80 54.04 12.07
CA ARG A 54 42.28 53.90 11.98
C ARG A 54 42.86 54.71 10.82
N SER A 55 42.15 54.78 9.70
CA SER A 55 42.54 55.61 8.56
C SER A 55 42.41 57.10 8.90
N LEU A 56 41.30 57.48 9.53
CA LEU A 56 41.03 58.87 9.91
C LEU A 56 42.09 59.42 10.87
N ILE A 57 42.57 58.63 11.84
CA ILE A 57 43.68 59.07 12.72
C ILE A 57 44.95 59.41 11.92
N LYS A 58 45.29 58.59 10.91
CA LYS A 58 46.45 58.84 10.05
C LYS A 58 46.23 60.09 9.18
N ASP A 59 45.03 60.23 8.62
CA ASP A 59 44.66 61.37 7.80
C ASP A 59 44.70 62.67 8.61
N MET A 60 44.12 62.70 9.81
CA MET A 60 44.15 63.87 10.70
C MET A 60 45.58 64.27 11.06
N SER A 61 46.46 63.30 11.35
CA SER A 61 47.88 63.54 11.61
C SER A 61 48.60 64.15 10.39
N LYS A 62 48.33 63.61 9.19
CA LYS A 62 48.87 64.07 7.92
C LYS A 62 48.41 65.50 7.61
N TYR A 63 47.11 65.79 7.66
CA TYR A 63 46.57 67.11 7.35
C TYR A 63 47.00 68.16 8.38
N THR A 64 47.10 67.79 9.66
CA THR A 64 47.70 68.67 10.67
C THR A 64 49.13 69.08 10.29
N THR A 65 49.91 68.13 9.79
CA THR A 65 51.28 68.38 9.31
C THR A 65 51.29 69.28 8.06
N MET A 66 50.41 69.05 7.10
CA MET A 66 50.26 69.89 5.90
C MET A 66 49.90 71.34 6.26
N ILE A 67 48.95 71.53 7.19
CA ILE A 67 48.57 72.87 7.70
C ILE A 67 49.77 73.54 8.38
N SER A 68 50.62 72.78 9.09
CA SER A 68 51.84 73.33 9.70
C SER A 68 52.87 73.81 8.67
N TYR A 69 52.83 73.29 7.44
CA TYR A 69 53.63 73.77 6.31
C TYR A 69 52.94 74.87 5.49
N GLY A 70 51.75 75.33 5.90
CA GLY A 70 51.03 76.41 5.25
C GLY A 70 50.04 75.99 4.16
N GLU A 71 49.75 74.68 4.02
CA GLU A 71 48.71 74.22 3.09
C GLU A 71 47.29 74.52 3.62
N ASP A 72 46.41 75.01 2.74
CA ASP A 72 45.01 75.32 3.09
C ASP A 72 44.10 74.08 3.00
N VAL A 73 44.25 73.19 3.98
CA VAL A 73 43.46 71.95 4.11
C VAL A 73 42.71 71.84 5.44
N LYS A 74 42.50 72.97 6.12
CA LYS A 74 41.76 73.03 7.41
C LYS A 74 40.35 72.45 7.31
N ASN A 75 39.63 72.72 6.23
CA ASN A 75 38.29 72.16 6.00
C ASN A 75 38.32 70.63 5.89
N VAL A 76 39.34 70.07 5.25
CA VAL A 76 39.51 68.61 5.14
C VAL A 76 39.80 68.00 6.50
N LEU A 77 40.70 68.61 7.30
CA LEU A 77 40.97 68.17 8.67
C LEU A 77 39.69 68.16 9.53
N LYS A 78 38.88 69.22 9.44
CA LYS A 78 37.61 69.33 10.14
C LYS A 78 36.65 68.20 9.75
N GLU A 79 36.45 67.96 8.45
CA GLU A 79 35.60 66.88 7.95
C GLU A 79 36.02 65.51 8.50
N LYS A 80 37.33 65.21 8.50
CA LYS A 80 37.86 63.94 9.05
C LYS A 80 37.66 63.83 10.55
N SER A 81 37.85 64.93 11.29
CA SER A 81 37.61 64.99 12.74
C SER A 81 36.13 64.73 13.08
N ASP A 82 35.22 65.41 12.38
CA ASP A 82 33.78 65.25 12.59
C ASP A 82 33.32 63.84 12.22
N MET A 83 33.87 63.25 11.15
CA MET A 83 33.58 61.87 10.75
C MET A 83 34.09 60.85 11.76
N PHE A 84 35.28 61.07 12.35
CA PHE A 84 35.81 60.22 13.42
C PHE A 84 34.88 60.24 14.63
N GLU A 85 34.50 61.43 15.10
CA GLU A 85 33.60 61.55 16.24
C GLU A 85 32.22 60.89 15.98
N LYS A 86 31.67 61.09 14.78
CA LYS A 86 30.41 60.45 14.39
C LYS A 86 30.51 58.92 14.41
N ASN A 87 31.57 58.36 13.82
CA ASN A 87 31.82 56.93 13.81
C ASN A 87 32.02 56.36 15.22
N LEU A 88 32.84 57.01 16.04
CA LEU A 88 33.08 56.59 17.41
C LEU A 88 31.79 56.58 18.24
N ASN A 89 30.94 57.59 18.08
CA ASN A 89 29.62 57.62 18.71
C ASN A 89 28.70 56.52 18.17
N THR A 90 28.73 56.27 16.85
CA THR A 90 27.98 55.17 16.21
C THR A 90 28.41 53.82 16.78
N LEU A 91 29.71 53.59 16.96
CA LEU A 91 30.25 52.35 17.53
C LEU A 91 29.88 52.21 19.01
N LEU A 92 29.92 53.28 19.79
CA LEU A 92 29.62 53.25 21.23
C LEU A 92 28.13 53.10 21.54
N TYR A 93 27.29 53.87 20.84
CA TYR A 93 25.87 54.04 21.17
C TYR A 93 24.92 53.32 20.21
N GLY A 94 25.45 52.80 19.11
CA GLY A 94 24.67 52.16 18.07
C GLY A 94 23.99 53.15 17.12
N ASP A 95 23.38 52.60 16.08
CA ASP A 95 22.56 53.29 15.09
C ASP A 95 21.40 52.37 14.71
N LYS A 96 20.19 52.74 15.10
CA LYS A 96 18.99 51.93 14.88
C LYS A 96 18.59 51.85 13.41
N GLU A 97 18.85 52.88 12.62
CA GLU A 97 18.50 52.90 11.20
C GLU A 97 19.40 51.95 10.41
N ARG A 98 20.68 51.89 10.79
CA ARG A 98 21.67 50.97 10.20
C ARG A 98 21.69 49.59 10.85
N GLY A 99 20.94 49.40 11.95
CA GLY A 99 20.91 48.14 12.69
C GLY A 99 22.19 47.82 13.45
N ILE A 100 23.00 48.84 13.76
CA ILE A 100 24.22 48.75 14.54
C ILE A 100 23.85 48.78 16.04
N PRO A 101 24.11 47.70 16.81
CA PRO A 101 23.84 47.68 18.24
C PRO A 101 24.80 48.56 19.04
N GLU A 102 24.40 48.92 20.26
CA GLU A 102 25.29 49.54 21.25
C GLU A 102 26.48 48.61 21.57
N ALA A 103 27.67 49.18 21.73
CA ALA A 103 28.83 48.41 22.15
C ALA A 103 28.61 47.77 23.53
N SER A 104 29.16 46.58 23.73
CA SER A 104 29.10 45.86 25.01
C SER A 104 30.42 45.13 25.32
N GLY A 105 30.59 44.74 26.58
CA GLY A 105 31.77 44.01 27.07
C GLY A 105 33.09 44.75 26.83
N GLU A 106 34.15 43.97 26.60
CA GLU A 106 35.52 44.49 26.41
C GLU A 106 35.63 45.49 25.23
N PHE A 107 34.80 45.32 24.20
CA PHE A 107 34.79 46.25 23.07
C PHE A 107 34.31 47.64 23.49
N LYS A 108 33.25 47.73 24.29
CA LYS A 108 32.76 49.01 24.86
C LYS A 108 33.83 49.66 25.72
N ASP A 109 34.45 48.88 26.61
CA ASP A 109 35.50 49.38 27.51
C ASP A 109 36.68 49.95 26.72
N GLN A 110 37.08 49.28 25.64
CA GLN A 110 38.15 49.75 24.78
C GLN A 110 37.76 51.01 23.99
N LEU A 111 36.53 51.08 23.45
CA LEU A 111 36.03 52.30 22.80
C LEU A 111 35.91 53.49 23.76
N LEU A 112 35.60 53.27 25.03
CA LEU A 112 35.59 54.33 26.05
C LEU A 112 37.00 54.88 26.31
N LYS A 113 38.03 54.04 26.27
CA LYS A 113 39.44 54.51 26.31
C LYS A 113 39.78 55.34 25.07
N VAL A 114 39.37 54.89 23.89
CA VAL A 114 39.52 55.65 22.64
C VAL A 114 38.81 57.00 22.75
N LYS A 115 37.58 57.04 23.28
CA LYS A 115 36.83 58.28 23.50
C LYS A 115 37.53 59.25 24.43
N LYS A 116 38.16 58.74 25.50
CA LYS A 116 38.94 59.57 26.42
C LYS A 116 40.13 60.22 25.69
N LEU A 117 40.91 59.44 24.95
CA LEU A 117 42.04 59.95 24.17
C LEU A 117 41.59 60.91 23.05
N TRP A 118 40.47 60.59 22.41
CA TRP A 118 39.88 61.42 21.36
C TRP A 118 39.51 62.80 21.88
N LYS A 119 38.99 62.92 23.10
CA LYS A 119 38.61 64.23 23.67
C LYS A 119 39.78 65.22 23.65
N GLU A 120 40.93 64.82 24.20
CA GLU A 120 42.14 65.66 24.21
C GLU A 120 42.71 65.86 22.79
N TYR A 121 42.67 64.83 21.95
CA TYR A 121 43.12 64.92 20.56
C TYR A 121 42.28 65.91 19.74
N LYS A 122 40.96 65.92 19.94
CA LYS A 122 40.01 66.82 19.27
C LYS A 122 40.17 68.27 19.73
N GLU A 123 40.40 68.50 21.01
CA GLU A 123 40.70 69.84 21.53
C GLU A 123 41.92 70.45 20.82
N ASN A 124 42.98 69.67 20.62
CA ASN A 124 44.16 70.10 19.86
C ASN A 124 43.86 70.29 18.36
N ILE A 125 43.01 69.45 17.75
CA ILE A 125 42.56 69.68 16.37
C ILE A 125 41.84 71.03 16.26
N ASN A 126 40.96 71.38 17.20
CA ASN A 126 40.25 72.65 17.17
C ASN A 126 41.22 73.84 17.26
N VAL A 127 42.27 73.75 18.09
CA VAL A 127 43.33 74.77 18.13
C VAL A 127 44.02 74.92 16.77
N VAL A 128 44.35 73.80 16.09
CA VAL A 128 44.94 73.84 14.73
C VAL A 128 44.00 74.49 13.71
N LEU A 129 42.68 74.29 13.84
CA LEU A 129 41.68 74.87 12.95
C LEU A 129 41.50 76.37 13.18
N GLU A 130 41.54 76.84 14.43
CA GLU A 130 41.25 78.22 14.82
C GLU A 130 42.48 79.13 14.82
N SER A 131 43.64 78.63 15.26
CA SER A 131 44.88 79.42 15.36
C SER A 131 45.60 79.56 14.02
N SER A 132 46.45 80.59 13.93
CA SER A 132 47.36 80.81 12.81
C SER A 132 48.69 80.07 13.01
N PRO A 133 49.40 79.64 11.95
CA PRO A 133 50.66 78.90 12.08
C PRO A 133 51.78 79.58 12.90
N GLY A 134 51.71 80.91 13.09
CA GLY A 134 52.66 81.66 13.92
C GLY A 134 52.33 81.73 15.41
N ASP A 135 51.21 81.16 15.87
CA ASP A 135 50.79 81.13 17.28
C ASP A 135 51.53 80.01 18.04
N PRO A 136 52.15 80.26 19.21
CA PRO A 136 52.73 79.21 20.05
C PRO A 136 51.76 78.05 20.33
N ASN A 137 50.48 78.34 20.56
CA ASN A 137 49.46 77.34 20.84
C ASN A 137 49.23 76.40 19.64
N PHE A 138 49.37 76.92 18.41
CA PHE A 138 49.25 76.13 17.19
C PHE A 138 50.38 75.08 17.12
N LEU A 139 51.63 75.48 17.40
CA LEU A 139 52.77 74.58 17.34
C LEU A 139 52.71 73.49 18.43
N GLU A 140 52.25 73.85 19.64
CA GLU A 140 51.99 72.88 20.71
C GLU A 140 50.93 71.86 20.29
N ALA A 141 49.81 72.30 19.70
CA ALA A 141 48.74 71.43 19.24
C ALA A 141 49.19 70.48 18.11
N VAL A 142 49.95 70.98 17.13
CA VAL A 142 50.55 70.16 16.06
C VAL A 142 51.47 69.08 16.66
N ASN A 143 52.32 69.46 17.63
CA ASN A 143 53.22 68.51 18.28
C ASN A 143 52.48 67.47 19.12
N TYR A 144 51.45 67.88 19.85
CA TYR A 144 50.59 66.97 20.61
C TYR A 144 49.94 65.95 19.67
N ILE A 145 49.32 66.40 18.58
CA ILE A 145 48.69 65.54 17.58
C ILE A 145 49.72 64.55 17.02
N ARG A 146 50.89 65.03 16.59
CA ARG A 146 51.95 64.18 16.02
C ARG A 146 52.42 63.09 17.00
N ASN A 147 52.63 63.43 18.26
CA ASN A 147 53.13 62.51 19.28
C ASN A 147 52.05 61.51 19.76
N ASN A 148 50.79 61.94 19.83
CA ASN A 148 49.69 61.12 20.34
C ASN A 148 48.93 60.34 19.24
N SER A 149 49.13 60.65 17.96
CA SER A 149 48.48 59.94 16.84
C SER A 149 48.75 58.43 16.89
N LYS A 150 49.99 58.03 17.22
CA LYS A 150 50.36 56.61 17.34
C LYS A 150 49.67 55.94 18.53
N VAL A 151 49.51 56.65 19.64
CA VAL A 151 48.83 56.13 20.84
C VAL A 151 47.35 55.91 20.55
N LEU A 152 46.66 56.91 20.00
CA LEU A 152 45.26 56.82 19.61
C LEU A 152 45.05 55.70 18.57
N PHE A 153 45.92 55.60 17.56
CA PHE A 153 45.88 54.54 16.57
C PHE A 153 46.00 53.14 17.20
N ASN A 154 46.93 52.97 18.15
CA ASN A 154 47.14 51.68 18.80
C ASN A 154 45.93 51.27 19.65
N GLU A 155 45.33 52.20 20.39
CA GLU A 155 44.12 51.91 21.18
C GLU A 155 42.89 51.63 20.29
N GLN A 156 42.75 52.32 19.16
CA GLN A 156 41.72 52.01 18.16
C GLN A 156 41.99 50.65 17.49
N ASN A 157 43.24 50.32 17.20
CA ASN A 157 43.60 49.01 16.65
C ASN A 157 43.28 47.87 17.63
N LYS A 158 43.49 48.08 18.93
CA LYS A 158 43.03 47.13 19.96
C LYS A 158 41.52 46.95 19.94
N ALA A 159 40.73 48.02 19.78
CA ALA A 159 39.27 47.93 19.68
C ALA A 159 38.86 47.04 18.49
N VAL A 160 39.48 47.24 17.32
CA VAL A 160 39.26 46.42 16.12
C VAL A 160 39.60 44.95 16.39
N MET A 161 40.76 44.67 16.99
CA MET A 161 41.18 43.29 17.27
C MET A 161 40.25 42.57 18.26
N ILE A 162 39.78 43.27 19.30
CA ILE A 162 38.81 42.72 20.27
C ILE A 162 37.51 42.37 19.55
N TYR A 163 36.99 43.28 18.73
CA TYR A 163 35.75 43.03 18.00
C TYR A 163 35.89 41.89 16.99
N GLN A 164 37.02 41.84 16.25
CA GLN A 164 37.32 40.79 15.31
C GLN A 164 37.34 39.42 15.98
N LYS A 165 38.08 39.29 17.09
CA LYS A 165 38.14 38.06 17.86
C LYS A 165 36.76 37.61 18.34
N ASN A 166 35.95 38.53 18.89
CA ASN A 166 34.59 38.22 19.35
C ASN A 166 33.68 37.77 18.21
N SER A 167 33.83 38.33 17.00
CA SER A 167 33.06 37.92 15.82
C SER A 167 33.50 36.53 15.31
N GLU A 168 34.80 36.28 15.25
CA GLU A 168 35.36 34.97 14.85
C GLU A 168 34.91 33.84 15.81
N GLU A 169 34.93 34.08 17.13
CA GLU A 169 34.46 33.10 18.13
C GLU A 169 32.97 32.77 17.97
N LYS A 170 32.12 33.78 17.67
CA LYS A 170 30.69 33.56 17.38
C LYS A 170 30.51 32.71 16.12
N ILE A 171 31.27 32.98 15.06
CA ILE A 171 31.19 32.24 13.81
C ILE A 171 31.59 30.77 14.02
N GLU A 172 32.67 30.48 14.73
CA GLU A 172 33.10 29.11 15.00
C GLU A 172 32.12 28.34 15.90
N LEU A 173 31.53 29.01 16.89
CA LEU A 173 30.46 28.42 17.72
C LEU A 173 29.24 28.04 16.86
N VAL A 174 28.79 28.94 16.01
CA VAL A 174 27.67 28.69 15.09
C VAL A 174 27.98 27.55 14.12
N LYS A 175 29.16 27.55 13.51
CA LYS A 175 29.61 26.50 12.59
C LYS A 175 29.62 25.13 13.27
N THR A 176 30.08 25.08 14.53
CA THR A 176 30.02 23.86 15.36
C THR A 176 28.58 23.41 15.57
N ILE A 177 27.66 24.32 15.91
CA ILE A 177 26.23 24.01 16.06
C ILE A 177 25.63 23.47 14.76
N VAL A 178 25.91 24.08 13.61
CA VAL A 178 25.42 23.62 12.29
C VAL A 178 25.94 22.22 11.96
N ILE A 179 27.22 21.93 12.21
CA ILE A 179 27.80 20.60 12.01
C ILE A 179 27.11 19.56 12.91
N ILE A 180 26.87 19.88 14.19
CA ILE A 180 26.16 19.01 15.12
C ILE A 180 24.73 18.73 14.62
N MET A 181 23.99 19.75 14.20
CA MET A 181 22.64 19.57 13.65
C MET A 181 22.63 18.71 12.38
N MET A 182 23.64 18.86 11.51
CA MET A 182 23.79 18.02 10.33
C MET A 182 24.01 16.54 10.68
N VAL A 183 24.87 16.26 11.66
CA VAL A 183 25.10 14.89 12.17
C VAL A 183 23.82 14.33 12.77
N ILE A 184 23.08 15.11 13.55
CA ILE A 184 21.78 14.70 14.11
C ILE A 184 20.77 14.39 13.00
N ALA A 185 20.71 15.21 11.95
CA ALA A 185 19.83 14.97 10.80
C ALA A 185 20.15 13.64 10.10
N ILE A 186 21.44 13.32 9.93
CA ILE A 186 21.88 12.03 9.36
C ILE A 186 21.46 10.86 10.27
N ILE A 187 21.66 10.99 11.58
CA ILE A 187 21.27 9.96 12.56
C ILE A 187 19.75 9.73 12.53
N ILE A 188 18.95 10.79 12.49
CA ILE A 188 17.49 10.70 12.36
C ILE A 188 17.11 10.03 11.05
N GLY A 189 17.78 10.36 9.94
CA GLY A 189 17.57 9.71 8.65
C GLY A 189 17.85 8.20 8.69
N ALA A 190 18.98 7.80 9.27
CA ALA A 190 19.36 6.39 9.43
C ALA A 190 18.37 5.63 10.33
N LEU A 191 17.97 6.24 11.46
CA LEU A 191 16.98 5.66 12.36
C LEU A 191 15.61 5.52 11.68
N SER A 192 15.20 6.52 10.90
CA SER A 192 13.95 6.51 10.13
C SER A 192 13.94 5.39 9.10
N TYR A 193 15.04 5.21 8.36
CA TYR A 193 15.19 4.09 7.43
C TYR A 193 15.07 2.74 8.15
N TYR A 194 15.74 2.58 9.30
CA TYR A 194 15.65 1.37 10.10
C TYR A 194 14.21 1.07 10.56
N VAL A 195 13.48 2.09 11.02
CA VAL A 195 12.07 1.97 11.42
C VAL A 195 11.21 1.52 10.25
N VAL A 196 11.33 2.15 9.07
CA VAL A 196 10.57 1.77 7.87
C VAL A 196 10.88 0.33 7.46
N LYS A 197 12.15 -0.06 7.47
CA LYS A 197 12.59 -1.42 7.12
C LYS A 197 11.93 -2.48 8.01
N VAL A 198 11.94 -2.28 9.32
CA VAL A 198 11.45 -3.27 10.29
C VAL A 198 9.92 -3.23 10.44
N ALA A 199 9.32 -2.04 10.46
CA ALA A 199 7.90 -1.87 10.77
C ALA A 199 6.99 -1.98 9.53
N ILE A 200 7.52 -1.79 8.32
CA ILE A 200 6.70 -1.76 7.09
C ILE A 200 7.22 -2.77 6.07
N ILE A 201 8.49 -2.66 5.65
CA ILE A 201 9.01 -3.45 4.54
C ILE A 201 9.06 -4.95 4.90
N ALA A 202 9.59 -5.30 6.08
CA ALA A 202 9.67 -6.69 6.50
C ALA A 202 8.28 -7.37 6.60
N PRO A 203 7.26 -6.79 7.25
CA PRO A 203 5.90 -7.36 7.25
C PRO A 203 5.27 -7.53 5.87
N ILE A 204 5.44 -6.55 4.98
CA ILE A 204 4.96 -6.66 3.60
C ILE A 204 5.65 -7.83 2.88
N MET A 205 6.95 -8.00 3.07
CA MET A 205 7.70 -9.08 2.45
C MET A 205 7.29 -10.46 3.00
N ASP A 206 6.97 -10.56 4.29
CA ASP A 206 6.49 -11.79 4.89
C ASP A 206 5.05 -12.13 4.44
N LEU A 207 4.16 -11.13 4.33
CA LEU A 207 2.83 -11.29 3.70
C LEU A 207 2.96 -11.79 2.25
N LYS A 208 3.83 -11.18 1.45
CA LYS A 208 4.10 -11.62 0.07
C LYS A 208 4.56 -13.08 0.03
N ARG A 209 5.47 -13.48 0.93
CA ARG A 209 5.92 -14.86 1.04
C ARG A 209 4.76 -15.81 1.35
N MET A 210 3.95 -15.50 2.37
CA MET A 210 2.81 -16.35 2.73
C MET A 210 1.79 -16.45 1.59
N LEU A 211 1.57 -15.37 0.85
CA LEU A 211 0.72 -15.40 -0.34
C LEU A 211 1.27 -16.34 -1.42
N MET A 212 2.58 -16.32 -1.67
CA MET A 212 3.21 -17.23 -2.65
C MET A 212 3.09 -18.71 -2.23
N GLU A 213 3.20 -19.02 -0.95
CA GLU A 213 2.96 -20.38 -0.44
C GLU A 213 1.51 -20.84 -0.70
N VAL A 214 0.53 -19.98 -0.44
CA VAL A 214 -0.89 -20.25 -0.70
C VAL A 214 -1.16 -20.46 -2.20
N VAL A 215 -0.54 -19.65 -3.07
CA VAL A 215 -0.61 -19.81 -4.53
C VAL A 215 -0.02 -21.16 -4.97
N ASN A 216 1.02 -21.64 -4.32
CA ASN A 216 1.64 -22.94 -4.58
C ASN A 216 0.87 -24.13 -3.95
N GLY A 217 -0.31 -23.89 -3.36
CA GLY A 217 -1.16 -24.92 -2.75
C GLY A 217 -0.79 -25.28 -1.31
N ASN A 218 0.15 -24.56 -0.68
CA ASN A 218 0.46 -24.71 0.73
C ASN A 218 -0.38 -23.74 1.58
N TYR A 219 -1.42 -24.27 2.24
CA TYR A 219 -2.31 -23.47 3.10
C TYR A 219 -1.87 -23.45 4.57
N ASP A 220 -0.84 -24.21 4.96
CA ASP A 220 -0.34 -24.21 6.34
C ASP A 220 0.76 -23.15 6.57
N VAL A 221 0.42 -21.91 6.22
CA VAL A 221 1.33 -20.79 6.31
C VAL A 221 1.21 -20.08 7.64
N LYS A 222 2.36 -19.71 8.22
CA LYS A 222 2.44 -18.93 9.44
C LYS A 222 3.36 -17.72 9.24
N PRO A 223 3.09 -16.60 9.94
CA PRO A 223 4.00 -15.46 10.00
C PRO A 223 5.38 -15.88 10.50
N LYS A 224 6.44 -15.50 9.79
CA LYS A 224 7.83 -15.64 10.26
C LYS A 224 8.24 -14.47 11.12
N ILE A 225 7.56 -13.34 10.98
CA ILE A 225 7.79 -12.15 11.80
C ILE A 225 6.56 -11.80 12.62
N LYS A 226 6.77 -11.00 13.67
CA LYS A 226 5.69 -10.50 14.51
C LYS A 226 5.12 -9.22 13.89
N PHE A 227 3.84 -9.25 13.53
CA PHE A 227 3.09 -8.09 13.11
C PHE A 227 2.77 -7.17 14.30
N GLY A 228 2.55 -5.88 14.03
CA GLY A 228 2.12 -4.89 15.03
C GLY A 228 0.61 -4.90 15.23
N ASN A 229 0.11 -3.95 16.03
CA ASN A 229 -1.31 -3.62 16.13
C ASN A 229 -1.60 -2.39 15.25
N ASP A 230 -1.20 -2.47 13.99
CA ASP A 230 -1.38 -1.43 12.97
C ASP A 230 -2.08 -2.01 11.74
N GLU A 231 -2.19 -1.22 10.68
CA GLU A 231 -2.90 -1.61 9.45
C GLU A 231 -2.31 -2.88 8.81
N LEU A 232 -1.01 -3.17 8.98
CA LEU A 232 -0.40 -4.41 8.49
C LEU A 232 -0.72 -5.61 9.39
N GLY A 233 -0.88 -5.39 10.70
CA GLY A 233 -1.36 -6.41 11.62
C GLY A 233 -2.81 -6.81 11.37
N ASP A 234 -3.69 -5.84 11.10
CA ASP A 234 -5.07 -6.16 10.74
C ASP A 234 -5.17 -6.86 9.39
N LEU A 235 -4.32 -6.48 8.42
CA LEU A 235 -4.19 -7.18 7.15
C LEU A 235 -3.73 -8.64 7.33
N GLU A 236 -2.79 -8.90 8.25
CA GLU A 236 -2.36 -10.27 8.59
C GLU A 236 -3.50 -11.11 9.15
N LYS A 237 -4.29 -10.58 10.09
CA LYS A 237 -5.47 -11.27 10.64
C LYS A 237 -6.49 -11.60 9.55
N CYS A 238 -6.81 -10.63 8.68
CA CYS A 238 -7.72 -10.85 7.56
C CYS A 238 -7.19 -11.92 6.60
N PHE A 239 -5.89 -11.90 6.31
CA PHE A 239 -5.24 -12.88 5.45
C PHE A 239 -5.27 -14.29 6.05
N LEU A 240 -4.98 -14.45 7.35
CA LEU A 240 -5.11 -15.73 8.04
C LEU A 240 -6.54 -16.24 8.09
N HIS A 241 -7.53 -15.36 8.29
CA HIS A 241 -8.93 -15.73 8.24
C HIS A 241 -9.33 -16.28 6.86
N MET A 242 -8.88 -15.64 5.78
CA MET A 242 -9.09 -16.12 4.41
C MET A 242 -8.49 -17.52 4.19
N ILE A 243 -7.27 -17.77 4.66
CA ILE A 243 -6.62 -19.09 4.55
C ILE A 243 -7.41 -20.16 5.28
N ASN A 244 -7.89 -19.87 6.49
CA ASN A 244 -8.72 -20.80 7.27
C ASN A 244 -10.03 -21.11 6.54
N LYS A 245 -10.67 -20.12 5.92
CA LYS A 245 -11.87 -20.34 5.09
C LYS A 245 -11.58 -21.22 3.87
N ILE A 246 -10.42 -21.05 3.23
CA ILE A 246 -10.01 -21.93 2.13
C ILE A 246 -9.81 -23.38 2.62
N LYS A 247 -9.16 -23.58 3.77
CA LYS A 247 -9.01 -24.91 4.39
C LYS A 247 -10.35 -25.58 4.67
N GLU A 248 -11.29 -24.86 5.30
CA GLU A 248 -12.65 -25.36 5.57
C GLU A 248 -13.38 -25.77 4.27
N LEU A 249 -13.23 -24.99 3.20
CA LEU A 249 -13.83 -25.30 1.90
C LEU A 249 -13.22 -26.58 1.28
N ILE A 250 -11.90 -26.76 1.37
CA ILE A 250 -11.21 -27.97 0.88
C ILE A 250 -11.70 -29.21 1.65
N GLU A 251 -11.77 -29.13 2.98
CA GLU A 251 -12.27 -30.23 3.81
C GLU A 251 -13.72 -30.59 3.47
N THR A 252 -14.56 -29.58 3.23
CA THR A 252 -15.95 -29.77 2.80
C THR A 252 -16.02 -30.48 1.44
N ILE A 253 -15.21 -30.05 0.47
CA ILE A 253 -15.13 -30.68 -0.86
C ILE A 253 -14.68 -32.13 -0.76
N ASP A 254 -13.69 -32.44 0.07
CA ASP A 254 -13.21 -33.82 0.26
C ASP A 254 -14.24 -34.71 0.96
N SER A 255 -14.99 -34.16 1.92
CA SER A 255 -16.12 -34.84 2.54
C SER A 255 -17.23 -35.15 1.52
N ASP A 256 -17.62 -34.16 0.72
CA ASP A 256 -18.61 -34.32 -0.35
C ASP A 256 -18.14 -35.35 -1.40
N ARG A 257 -16.86 -35.33 -1.79
CA ARG A 257 -16.27 -36.34 -2.70
C ARG A 257 -16.39 -37.76 -2.13
N LYS A 258 -16.10 -37.96 -0.84
CA LYS A 258 -16.24 -39.27 -0.17
C LYS A 258 -17.70 -39.72 -0.12
N ALA A 259 -18.61 -38.81 0.22
CA ALA A 259 -20.05 -39.08 0.24
C ALA A 259 -20.56 -39.50 -1.15
N ILE A 260 -20.19 -38.74 -2.19
CA ILE A 260 -20.55 -39.05 -3.59
C ILE A 260 -20.01 -40.42 -4.01
N ARG A 261 -18.73 -40.74 -3.73
CA ARG A 261 -18.15 -42.06 -4.04
C ARG A 261 -18.91 -43.20 -3.36
N LYS A 262 -19.29 -43.03 -2.09
CA LYS A 262 -20.09 -44.02 -1.35
C LYS A 262 -21.45 -44.22 -2.00
N THR A 263 -22.17 -43.13 -2.31
CA THR A 263 -23.45 -43.19 -3.01
C THR A 263 -23.35 -43.88 -4.37
N PHE A 264 -22.31 -43.59 -5.17
CA PHE A 264 -22.10 -44.28 -6.44
C PHE A 264 -21.85 -45.78 -6.28
N LYS A 265 -21.11 -46.18 -5.23
CA LYS A 265 -20.88 -47.60 -4.93
C LYS A 265 -22.18 -48.32 -4.59
N GLU A 266 -22.98 -47.74 -3.68
CA GLU A 266 -24.29 -48.29 -3.29
C GLU A 266 -25.23 -48.40 -4.49
N LEU A 267 -25.28 -47.38 -5.34
CA LEU A 267 -26.10 -47.38 -6.57
C LEU A 267 -25.64 -48.48 -7.54
N ARG A 268 -24.33 -48.66 -7.74
CA ARG A 268 -23.79 -49.70 -8.61
C ARG A 268 -24.14 -51.11 -8.10
N GLU A 269 -24.00 -51.35 -6.81
CA GLU A 269 -24.34 -52.64 -6.20
C GLU A 269 -25.85 -52.95 -6.32
N ALA A 270 -26.70 -51.94 -6.12
CA ALA A 270 -28.14 -52.10 -6.31
C ALA A 270 -28.52 -52.34 -7.78
N MET A 271 -27.88 -51.65 -8.73
CA MET A 271 -28.07 -51.91 -10.16
C MET A 271 -27.63 -53.32 -10.56
N ASP A 272 -26.53 -53.84 -10.01
CA ASP A 272 -26.07 -55.21 -10.30
C ASP A 272 -27.07 -56.26 -9.78
N ARG A 273 -27.63 -56.06 -8.57
CA ARG A 273 -28.71 -56.89 -8.04
C ARG A 273 -29.97 -56.84 -8.90
N LEU A 274 -30.36 -55.64 -9.32
CA LEU A 274 -31.50 -55.44 -10.21
C LEU A 274 -31.29 -56.17 -11.55
N ALA A 275 -30.10 -56.06 -12.15
CA ALA A 275 -29.76 -56.74 -13.40
C ALA A 275 -29.79 -58.27 -13.28
N LYS A 276 -29.51 -58.82 -12.09
CA LYS A 276 -29.66 -60.25 -11.75
C LYS A 276 -31.11 -60.66 -11.45
N GLY A 277 -32.07 -59.75 -11.60
CA GLY A 277 -33.50 -60.02 -11.39
C GLY A 277 -33.99 -59.82 -9.96
N ASP A 278 -33.18 -59.28 -9.05
CA ASP A 278 -33.64 -58.94 -7.70
C ASP A 278 -34.41 -57.62 -7.71
N LEU A 279 -35.74 -57.72 -7.81
CA LEU A 279 -36.65 -56.57 -7.77
C LEU A 279 -36.99 -56.10 -6.35
N THR A 280 -36.44 -56.72 -5.31
CA THR A 280 -36.71 -56.36 -3.92
C THR A 280 -35.70 -55.34 -3.39
N VAL A 281 -34.60 -55.11 -4.11
CA VAL A 281 -33.59 -54.12 -3.72
C VAL A 281 -34.20 -52.72 -3.65
N ARG A 282 -33.91 -52.01 -2.57
CA ARG A 282 -34.26 -50.60 -2.37
C ARG A 282 -33.07 -49.86 -1.80
N LEU A 283 -32.81 -48.68 -2.32
CA LEU A 283 -31.79 -47.78 -1.81
C LEU A 283 -32.39 -46.84 -0.76
N GLU A 284 -31.65 -46.61 0.31
CA GLU A 284 -32.06 -45.73 1.40
C GLU A 284 -32.05 -44.26 0.95
N VAL A 285 -33.17 -43.55 1.15
CA VAL A 285 -33.33 -42.13 0.80
C VAL A 285 -33.26 -41.32 2.08
N LYS A 286 -32.10 -40.71 2.36
CA LYS A 286 -31.86 -39.98 3.63
C LYS A 286 -32.18 -38.50 3.55
N ASP A 287 -31.94 -37.85 2.41
CA ASP A 287 -31.99 -36.39 2.28
C ASP A 287 -32.41 -35.94 0.87
N LYS A 288 -32.67 -34.63 0.69
CA LYS A 288 -32.95 -34.00 -0.62
C LYS A 288 -31.89 -34.23 -1.70
N ARG A 289 -30.68 -34.67 -1.32
CA ARG A 289 -29.58 -35.03 -2.24
C ARG A 289 -29.73 -36.45 -2.84
N SER A 290 -30.65 -37.27 -2.34
CA SER A 290 -30.84 -38.68 -2.74
C SER A 290 -31.70 -38.89 -4.00
N LYS A 291 -31.72 -37.93 -4.93
CA LYS A 291 -32.56 -38.00 -6.14
C LYS A 291 -32.27 -39.22 -7.02
N ALA A 292 -31.01 -39.66 -7.06
CA ALA A 292 -30.61 -40.84 -7.84
C ALA A 292 -31.18 -42.13 -7.23
N GLN A 293 -31.14 -42.25 -5.89
CA GLN A 293 -31.72 -43.38 -5.15
C GLN A 293 -33.25 -43.42 -5.31
N GLU A 294 -33.92 -42.27 -5.23
CA GLU A 294 -35.37 -42.19 -5.49
C GLU A 294 -35.72 -42.62 -6.91
N ALA A 295 -34.99 -42.13 -7.92
CA ALA A 295 -35.21 -42.51 -9.30
C ALA A 295 -34.99 -44.01 -9.52
N PHE A 296 -33.96 -44.58 -8.90
CA PHE A 296 -33.71 -46.02 -8.92
C PHE A 296 -34.87 -46.80 -8.30
N ASN A 297 -35.31 -46.44 -7.09
CA ASN A 297 -36.43 -47.12 -6.43
C ASN A 297 -37.72 -47.07 -7.26
N ARG A 298 -38.04 -45.92 -7.88
CA ARG A 298 -39.18 -45.78 -8.80
C ARG A 298 -39.05 -46.68 -10.03
N ALA A 299 -37.86 -46.84 -10.57
CA ALA A 299 -37.61 -47.73 -11.71
C ALA A 299 -37.85 -49.20 -11.33
N VAL A 300 -37.38 -49.62 -10.14
CA VAL A 300 -37.62 -50.99 -9.65
C VAL A 300 -39.11 -51.25 -9.42
N GLU A 301 -39.84 -50.29 -8.83
CA GLU A 301 -41.29 -50.38 -8.64
C GLU A 301 -42.05 -50.48 -9.96
N SER A 302 -41.67 -49.67 -10.95
CA SER A 302 -42.26 -49.73 -12.29
C SER A 302 -42.04 -51.10 -12.93
N MET A 303 -40.84 -51.68 -12.77
CA MET A 303 -40.53 -53.00 -13.28
C MET A 303 -41.32 -54.12 -12.59
N GLN A 304 -41.54 -54.02 -11.26
CA GLN A 304 -42.40 -54.95 -10.54
C GLN A 304 -43.85 -54.92 -11.07
N ASN A 305 -44.37 -53.72 -11.33
CA ASN A 305 -45.71 -53.55 -11.89
C ASN A 305 -45.81 -54.11 -13.32
N LEU A 306 -44.76 -53.95 -14.14
CA LEU A 306 -44.68 -54.56 -15.46
C LEU A 306 -44.67 -56.09 -15.38
N ILE A 307 -43.88 -56.70 -14.49
CA ILE A 307 -43.87 -58.17 -14.32
C ILE A 307 -45.22 -58.68 -13.82
N LYS A 308 -45.87 -57.96 -12.89
CA LYS A 308 -47.20 -58.32 -12.41
C LYS A 308 -48.23 -58.30 -13.55
N SER A 309 -48.16 -57.30 -14.42
CA SER A 309 -49.03 -57.17 -15.59
C SER A 309 -48.76 -58.28 -16.61
N LEU A 310 -47.49 -58.54 -16.91
CA LEU A 310 -47.07 -59.64 -17.80
C LEU A 310 -47.55 -61.01 -17.28
N ARG A 311 -47.45 -61.25 -15.97
CA ARG A 311 -47.97 -62.48 -15.36
C ARG A 311 -49.48 -62.60 -15.55
N GLN A 312 -50.22 -61.51 -15.45
CA GLN A 312 -51.66 -61.51 -15.69
C GLN A 312 -51.99 -61.77 -17.16
N GLU A 313 -51.25 -61.18 -18.09
CA GLU A 313 -51.36 -61.47 -19.53
C GLU A 313 -51.08 -62.94 -19.84
N ILE A 314 -50.04 -63.54 -19.24
CA ILE A 314 -49.75 -64.98 -19.40
C ILE A 314 -50.91 -65.84 -18.89
N ILE A 315 -51.55 -65.47 -17.77
CA ILE A 315 -52.72 -66.20 -17.25
C ILE A 315 -53.89 -66.08 -18.23
N ASN A 316 -54.13 -64.90 -18.79
CA ASN A 316 -55.20 -64.68 -19.77
C ASN A 316 -54.92 -65.45 -21.06
N LEU A 317 -53.68 -65.40 -21.58
CA LEU A 317 -53.24 -66.15 -22.75
C LEU A 317 -53.41 -67.66 -22.56
N ASN A 318 -53.08 -68.20 -21.39
CA ASN A 318 -53.32 -69.62 -21.09
C ASN A 318 -54.82 -69.99 -21.14
N LYS A 319 -55.70 -69.10 -20.68
CA LYS A 319 -57.15 -69.33 -20.79
C LYS A 319 -57.61 -69.31 -22.24
N GLU A 320 -57.13 -68.36 -23.03
CA GLU A 320 -57.42 -68.27 -24.46
C GLU A 320 -56.90 -69.49 -25.23
N ILE A 321 -55.69 -69.98 -24.93
CA ILE A 321 -55.15 -71.22 -25.52
C ILE A 321 -56.05 -72.42 -25.21
N ASN A 322 -56.57 -72.53 -23.99
CA ASN A 322 -57.47 -73.62 -23.62
C ASN A 322 -58.81 -73.51 -24.36
N ALA A 323 -59.40 -72.31 -24.43
CA ALA A 323 -60.62 -72.07 -25.20
C ALA A 323 -60.43 -72.38 -26.69
N LEU A 324 -59.30 -71.98 -27.27
CA LEU A 324 -58.93 -72.27 -28.65
C LEU A 324 -58.78 -73.78 -28.87
N ARG A 325 -58.17 -74.52 -27.93
CA ARG A 325 -58.08 -75.99 -28.01
C ARG A 325 -59.46 -76.64 -28.06
N GLU A 326 -60.40 -76.20 -27.22
CA GLU A 326 -61.79 -76.69 -27.25
C GLU A 326 -62.49 -76.35 -28.57
N GLU A 327 -62.31 -75.14 -29.08
CA GLU A 327 -62.86 -74.72 -30.38
C GLU A 327 -62.27 -75.54 -31.53
N THR A 328 -60.96 -75.81 -31.51
CA THR A 328 -60.28 -76.65 -32.50
C THR A 328 -60.79 -78.09 -32.46
N GLN A 329 -61.06 -78.63 -31.27
CA GLN A 329 -61.64 -79.96 -31.09
C GLN A 329 -63.07 -80.03 -31.62
N ARG A 330 -63.91 -79.02 -31.33
CA ARG A 330 -65.26 -78.93 -31.90
C ARG A 330 -65.23 -78.80 -33.42
N ALA A 331 -64.31 -78.01 -33.97
CA ALA A 331 -64.13 -77.88 -35.42
C ALA A 331 -63.71 -79.22 -36.05
N LYS A 332 -62.85 -79.99 -35.38
CA LYS A 332 -62.48 -81.35 -35.80
C LYS A 332 -63.69 -82.30 -35.83
N GLU A 333 -64.48 -82.34 -34.75
CA GLU A 333 -65.71 -83.14 -34.67
C GLU A 333 -66.71 -82.74 -35.77
N THR A 334 -66.86 -81.44 -36.00
CA THR A 334 -67.72 -80.91 -37.08
C THR A 334 -67.20 -81.35 -38.45
N ALA A 335 -65.88 -81.29 -38.68
CA ALA A 335 -65.28 -81.75 -39.92
C ALA A 335 -65.48 -83.26 -40.15
N GLU A 336 -65.39 -84.08 -39.10
CA GLU A 336 -65.70 -85.51 -39.13
C GLU A 336 -67.18 -85.76 -39.48
N GLN A 337 -68.10 -85.01 -38.87
CA GLN A 337 -69.53 -85.09 -39.19
C GLN A 337 -69.85 -84.67 -40.63
N VAL A 338 -69.22 -83.59 -41.12
CA VAL A 338 -69.37 -83.14 -42.52
C VAL A 338 -68.82 -84.19 -43.48
N ALA A 339 -67.68 -84.81 -43.16
CA ALA A 339 -67.12 -85.89 -43.97
C ALA A 339 -68.05 -87.11 -44.02
N ASP A 340 -68.64 -87.51 -42.89
CA ASP A 340 -69.60 -88.62 -42.83
C ASP A 340 -70.89 -88.29 -43.59
N ALA A 341 -71.44 -87.09 -43.42
CA ALA A 341 -72.60 -86.62 -44.17
C ALA A 341 -72.33 -86.57 -45.68
N ALA A 342 -71.16 -86.07 -46.10
CA ALA A 342 -70.74 -86.07 -47.50
C ALA A 342 -70.64 -87.51 -48.06
N ASN A 343 -70.14 -88.45 -47.25
CA ASN A 343 -70.08 -89.86 -47.61
C ASN A 343 -71.49 -90.47 -47.75
N GLN A 344 -72.41 -90.18 -46.81
CA GLN A 344 -73.81 -90.60 -46.90
C GLN A 344 -74.52 -90.01 -48.12
N VAL A 345 -74.31 -88.73 -48.42
CA VAL A 345 -74.84 -88.07 -49.63
C VAL A 345 -74.26 -88.72 -50.89
N ALA A 346 -72.97 -89.05 -50.92
CA ALA A 346 -72.36 -89.75 -52.04
C ALA A 346 -72.98 -91.15 -52.25
N VAL A 347 -73.20 -91.91 -51.17
CA VAL A 347 -73.89 -93.21 -51.22
C VAL A 347 -75.34 -93.04 -51.71
N ALA A 348 -76.09 -92.08 -51.17
CA ALA A 348 -77.46 -91.81 -51.57
C ALA A 348 -77.57 -91.33 -53.02
N ALA A 349 -76.66 -90.49 -53.48
CA ALA A 349 -76.56 -90.06 -54.88
C ALA A 349 -76.25 -91.24 -55.81
N THR A 350 -75.40 -92.18 -55.36
CA THR A 350 -75.13 -93.42 -56.09
C THR A 350 -76.37 -94.30 -56.17
N ASP A 351 -77.11 -94.48 -55.07
CA ASP A 351 -78.38 -95.22 -55.05
C ASP A 351 -79.46 -94.56 -55.94
N GLN A 352 -79.58 -93.24 -55.89
CA GLN A 352 -80.46 -92.48 -56.79
C GLN A 352 -80.05 -92.62 -58.25
N SER A 353 -78.75 -92.60 -58.55
CA SER A 353 -78.25 -92.83 -59.91
C SER A 353 -78.65 -94.22 -60.40
N ASN A 354 -78.52 -95.25 -59.55
CA ASN A 354 -78.96 -96.61 -59.89
C ASN A 354 -80.48 -96.69 -60.11
N LYS A 355 -81.30 -96.09 -59.24
CA LYS A 355 -82.76 -96.06 -59.42
C LYS A 355 -83.21 -95.27 -60.64
N LEU A 356 -82.54 -94.17 -60.97
CA LEU A 356 -82.81 -93.43 -62.22
C LEU A 356 -82.47 -94.29 -63.43
N GLN A 357 -81.40 -95.09 -63.36
CA GLN A 357 -81.08 -96.06 -64.40
C GLN A 357 -82.17 -97.13 -64.53
N ASP A 358 -82.65 -97.68 -63.40
CA ASP A 358 -83.76 -98.64 -63.37
C ASP A 358 -85.08 -98.03 -63.89
N LEU A 359 -85.42 -96.80 -63.49
CA LEU A 359 -86.59 -96.05 -64.01
C LEU A 359 -86.46 -95.74 -65.49
N THR A 360 -85.24 -95.43 -65.97
CA THR A 360 -85.00 -95.23 -67.41
C THR A 360 -85.23 -96.53 -68.15
N GLN A 361 -84.78 -97.66 -67.60
CA GLN A 361 -85.04 -98.99 -68.14
C GLN A 361 -86.55 -99.33 -68.14
N GLU A 362 -87.27 -99.06 -67.04
CA GLU A 362 -88.72 -99.27 -66.96
C GLU A 362 -89.51 -98.37 -67.92
N VAL A 363 -89.13 -97.09 -68.05
CA VAL A 363 -89.72 -96.17 -69.03
C VAL A 363 -89.44 -96.64 -70.45
N GLU A 364 -88.25 -97.17 -70.73
CA GLU A 364 -87.91 -97.76 -72.03
C GLU A 364 -88.71 -99.04 -72.31
N ASP A 365 -88.90 -99.89 -71.30
CA ASP A 365 -89.68 -101.12 -71.41
C ASP A 365 -91.20 -100.85 -71.54
N THR A 366 -91.74 -99.86 -70.81
CA THR A 366 -93.14 -99.43 -70.97
C THR A 366 -93.39 -98.71 -72.29
N ALA A 367 -92.43 -97.93 -72.79
CA ALA A 367 -92.50 -97.36 -74.14
C ALA A 367 -92.55 -98.46 -75.21
N LYS A 368 -91.74 -99.53 -75.07
CA LYS A 368 -91.78 -100.70 -75.97
C LYS A 368 -93.06 -101.52 -75.88
N MET A 369 -93.77 -101.50 -74.74
CA MET A 369 -95.08 -102.17 -74.58
C MET A 369 -96.27 -101.34 -75.10
N ALA A 370 -96.07 -100.05 -75.40
CA ALA A 370 -97.09 -99.13 -75.89
C ALA A 370 -97.09 -98.95 -77.43
N GLU A 371 -96.12 -99.55 -78.15
CA GLU A 371 -96.12 -99.78 -79.61
C GLU A 371 -96.61 -101.19 -79.94
#